data_AF-A0A0P0A532-F1
#
_entry.id   AF-A0A0P0A532-F1
#
_cell.length_a   1.000
_cell.length_b   1.000
_cell.length_c   1.000
_cell.angle_alpha   90.00
_cell.angle_beta   90.00
_cell.angle_gamma   90.00
#
_symmetry.space_group_name_H-M   'P 1'
#
loop_
_entity.id
_entity.type
_entity.pdbx_description
1 polymer ?
#
loop_
_entity_poly.entity_id
_entity_poly.type
_entity_poly.pdbx_seq_one_letter_code
_entity_poly.pdbx_strand_id
1 'polypeptide(L)'
;MTQKTKKIEQLKDVAQVTLTLELGRLAQIRAEEVSFQSRLDALKDSAKQRSAQMQSVDDFDSAMRGGADAKWTAWLSDERRRVLRDMATIAERREVQFELTRRAFGKVEALKALAKKSASKP
;
A
#
# COMPACT_ATOMS: atom_id res chain seq x y z
N MET A 1 -7.41 -27.85 -33.90
CA MET A 1 -6.86 -27.72 -32.53
C MET A 1 -7.20 -28.98 -31.74
N THR A 2 -6.23 -29.61 -31.09
CA THR A 2 -6.48 -30.73 -30.16
C THR A 2 -7.17 -30.22 -28.88
N GLN A 3 -8.00 -31.05 -28.25
CA GLN A 3 -8.73 -30.72 -27.01
C GLN A 3 -7.81 -30.17 -25.91
N LYS A 4 -6.56 -30.65 -25.88
CA LYS A 4 -5.50 -30.19 -24.98
C LYS A 4 -5.11 -28.72 -25.20
N THR A 5 -4.94 -28.28 -26.44
CA THR A 5 -4.60 -26.89 -26.77
C THR A 5 -5.74 -25.95 -26.36
N LYS A 6 -6.99 -26.33 -26.62
CA LYS A 6 -8.17 -25.55 -26.20
C LYS A 6 -8.24 -25.37 -24.68
N LYS A 7 -7.92 -26.43 -23.92
CA LYS A 7 -7.88 -26.38 -22.44
C LYS A 7 -6.76 -25.48 -21.92
N ILE A 8 -5.59 -25.45 -22.58
CA ILE A 8 -4.48 -24.56 -22.21
C ILE A 8 -4.87 -23.10 -22.42
N GLU A 9 -5.54 -22.76 -23.54
CA GLU A 9 -6.02 -21.39 -23.78
C GLU A 9 -7.06 -20.96 -22.73
N GLN A 10 -8.03 -21.82 -22.41
CA GLN A 10 -9.01 -21.54 -21.34
C GLN A 10 -8.33 -21.29 -19.99
N LEU A 11 -7.32 -22.09 -19.63
CA LEU A 11 -6.56 -21.87 -18.40
C LEU A 11 -5.77 -20.56 -18.44
N LYS A 12 -5.25 -20.17 -19.62
CA LYS A 12 -4.54 -18.89 -19.82
C LYS A 12 -5.45 -17.71 -19.54
N ASP A 13 -6.69 -17.75 -20.05
CA ASP A 13 -7.68 -16.69 -19.82
C ASP A 13 -8.03 -16.56 -18.34
N VAL A 14 -8.27 -17.68 -17.65
CA VAL A 14 -8.52 -17.68 -16.20
C VAL A 14 -7.32 -17.16 -15.42
N ALA A 15 -6.09 -17.55 -15.78
CA ALA A 15 -4.89 -17.06 -15.14
C ALA A 15 -4.68 -15.56 -15.37
N GLN A 16 -5.04 -15.05 -16.56
CA GLN A 16 -4.96 -13.62 -16.87
C GLN A 16 -5.96 -12.80 -16.05
N VAL A 17 -7.20 -13.28 -15.91
CA VAL A 17 -8.20 -12.65 -15.02
C VAL A 17 -7.71 -12.64 -13.58
N THR A 18 -7.13 -13.75 -13.11
CA THR A 18 -6.56 -13.85 -11.76
C THR A 18 -5.44 -12.82 -11.57
N LEU A 19 -4.52 -12.70 -12.53
CA LEU A 19 -3.45 -11.71 -12.46
C LEU A 19 -4.00 -10.27 -12.40
N THR A 20 -4.98 -9.95 -13.23
CA THR A 20 -5.64 -8.62 -13.20
C THR A 20 -6.26 -8.32 -11.83
N LEU A 21 -6.92 -9.32 -11.22
CA LEU A 21 -7.50 -9.19 -9.89
C LEU A 21 -6.43 -8.92 -8.82
N GLU A 22 -5.33 -9.68 -8.84
CA GLU A 22 -4.25 -9.49 -7.86
C GLU A 22 -3.53 -8.14 -8.02
N LEU A 23 -3.36 -7.66 -9.26
CA LEU A 23 -2.84 -6.32 -9.55
C LEU A 23 -3.79 -5.23 -9.04
N GLY A 24 -5.10 -5.41 -9.21
CA GLY A 24 -6.11 -4.49 -8.69
C GLY A 24 -6.07 -4.38 -7.16
N ARG A 25 -5.95 -5.52 -6.45
CA ARG A 25 -5.77 -5.55 -5.00
C ARG A 25 -4.47 -4.88 -4.56
N LEU A 26 -3.37 -5.12 -5.28
CA LEU A 26 -2.09 -4.48 -4.99
C LEU A 26 -2.19 -2.95 -5.15
N ALA A 27 -2.88 -2.47 -6.18
CA ALA A 27 -3.13 -1.05 -6.38
C ALA A 27 -3.96 -0.43 -5.26
N GLN A 28 -4.98 -1.13 -4.76
CA GLN A 28 -5.76 -0.69 -3.59
C GLN A 28 -4.88 -0.54 -2.35
N ILE A 29 -4.03 -1.54 -2.06
CA ILE A 29 -3.09 -1.49 -0.92
C ILE A 29 -2.13 -0.30 -1.06
N ARG A 30 -1.65 -0.01 -2.28
CA ARG A 30 -0.81 1.16 -2.55
C ARG A 30 -1.55 2.48 -2.31
N ALA A 31 -2.82 2.58 -2.69
CA ALA A 31 -3.62 3.76 -2.42
C ALA A 31 -3.83 3.97 -0.90
N GLU A 32 -4.06 2.89 -0.15
CA GLU A 32 -4.09 2.95 1.32
C GLU A 32 -2.75 3.45 1.88
N GLU A 33 -1.62 2.89 1.44
CA GLU A 33 -0.27 3.30 1.88
C GLU A 33 -0.03 4.81 1.67
N VAL A 34 -0.41 5.35 0.51
CA VAL A 34 -0.32 6.78 0.21
C VAL A 34 -1.18 7.62 1.16
N SER A 35 -2.39 7.16 1.49
CA SER A 35 -3.27 7.86 2.43
C SER A 35 -2.66 7.98 3.83
N PHE A 36 -2.09 6.89 4.36
CA PHE A 36 -1.42 6.91 5.65
C PHE A 36 -0.14 7.75 5.65
N GLN A 37 0.63 7.73 4.55
CA GLN A 37 1.79 8.58 4.39
C GLN A 37 1.40 10.07 4.43
N SER A 38 0.36 10.45 3.68
CA SER A 38 -0.17 11.82 3.71
C SER A 38 -0.63 12.26 5.11
N ARG A 39 -1.27 11.36 5.86
CA ARG A 39 -1.65 11.63 7.26
C ARG A 39 -0.44 11.86 8.16
N LEU A 40 0.61 11.04 8.00
CA LEU A 40 1.85 11.20 8.75
C LEU A 40 2.53 12.54 8.44
N ASP A 41 2.55 12.95 7.18
CA ASP A 41 3.16 14.20 6.77
C ASP A 41 2.36 15.41 7.25
N ALA A 42 1.02 15.34 7.23
CA ALA A 42 0.16 16.37 7.84
C ALA A 42 0.43 16.55 9.35
N LEU A 43 0.64 15.45 10.09
CA LEU A 43 1.00 15.52 11.52
C LEU A 43 2.37 16.18 11.73
N LYS A 44 3.37 15.86 10.89
CA LYS A 44 4.69 16.49 10.94
C LYS A 44 4.62 17.98 10.64
N ASP A 45 3.85 18.36 9.63
CA ASP A 45 3.72 19.75 9.22
C ASP A 45 2.98 20.57 10.27
N SER A 46 1.94 19.99 10.90
CA SER A 46 1.26 20.61 12.05
C SER A 46 2.24 20.86 13.21
N ALA A 47 3.10 19.88 13.54
CA ALA A 47 4.13 20.04 14.56
C ALA A 47 5.15 21.13 14.20
N LYS A 48 5.60 21.20 12.94
CA LYS A 48 6.53 22.24 12.46
C LYS A 48 5.91 23.63 12.51
N GLN A 49 4.66 23.77 12.07
CA GLN A 49 3.94 25.04 12.09
C GLN A 49 3.81 25.57 13.52
N ARG A 50 3.47 24.70 14.48
CA ARG A 50 3.41 25.09 15.88
C ARG A 50 4.77 25.50 16.44
N SER A 51 5.83 24.74 16.14
CA SER A 51 7.19 25.11 16.55
C SER A 51 7.63 26.46 15.98
N ALA A 52 7.27 26.77 14.73
CA ALA A 52 7.58 28.05 14.10
C ALA A 52 6.81 29.20 14.77
N GLN A 53 5.52 29.00 15.08
CA GLN A 53 4.71 29.98 15.80
C GLN A 53 5.30 30.31 17.18
N MET A 54 5.79 29.29 17.91
CA MET A 54 6.42 29.51 19.22
C MET A 54 7.73 30.30 19.13
N GLN A 55 8.46 30.20 18.03
CA GLN A 55 9.71 30.96 17.82
C GLN A 55 9.46 32.41 17.39
N SER A 56 8.27 32.72 16.86
CA SER A 56 7.91 34.06 16.38
C SER A 56 7.16 34.94 17.40
N VAL A 57 6.83 34.39 18.58
CA VAL A 57 6.05 35.09 19.60
C VAL A 57 6.99 35.57 20.71
N ASP A 58 7.20 36.89 20.77
CA ASP A 58 8.00 37.54 21.83
C ASP A 58 7.25 37.68 23.18
N ASP A 59 5.92 37.43 23.24
CA ASP A 59 5.16 37.55 24.49
C ASP A 59 3.90 36.64 24.60
N PHE A 60 3.63 36.21 25.83
CA PHE A 60 2.44 35.50 26.37
C PHE A 60 1.68 34.49 25.48
N ASP A 61 2.09 33.22 25.50
CA ASP A 61 1.30 32.11 24.95
C ASP A 61 0.34 31.49 26.01
N SER A 62 -0.95 31.78 25.87
CA SER A 62 -2.01 31.24 26.73
C SER A 62 -2.15 29.71 26.68
N ALA A 63 -1.81 29.07 25.55
CA ALA A 63 -1.87 27.62 25.39
C ALA A 63 -0.78 26.90 26.18
N MET A 64 0.39 27.54 26.36
CA MET A 64 1.46 27.00 27.21
C MET A 64 1.08 27.04 28.69
N ARG A 65 0.57 28.17 29.20
CA ARG A 65 0.13 28.29 30.61
C ARG A 65 -1.04 27.36 30.95
N GLY A 66 -1.94 27.14 30.00
CA GLY A 66 -3.07 26.21 30.16
C GLY A 66 -2.70 24.73 30.05
N GLY A 67 -1.43 24.39 29.74
CA GLY A 67 -0.99 23.02 29.51
C GLY A 67 -1.60 22.36 28.26
N ALA A 68 -2.27 23.14 27.40
CA ALA A 68 -2.90 22.66 26.18
C ALA A 68 -1.84 22.18 25.17
N ASP A 69 -0.71 22.87 25.09
CA ASP A 69 0.40 22.53 24.19
C ASP A 69 1.04 21.17 24.54
N ALA A 70 1.22 20.89 25.83
CA ALA A 70 1.71 19.61 26.31
C ALA A 70 0.73 18.47 26.01
N LYS A 71 -0.57 18.68 26.23
CA LYS A 71 -1.62 17.70 25.88
C LYS A 71 -1.67 17.43 24.37
N TRP A 72 -1.56 18.49 23.57
CA TRP A 72 -1.56 18.39 22.11
C TRP A 72 -0.31 17.66 21.60
N THR A 73 0.86 17.93 22.17
CA THR A 73 2.11 17.23 21.82
C THR A 73 2.06 15.75 22.19
N ALA A 74 1.50 15.42 23.36
CA ALA A 74 1.27 14.02 23.74
C ALA A 74 0.31 13.33 22.76
N TRP A 75 -0.79 13.98 22.41
CA TRP A 75 -1.73 13.49 21.40
C TRP A 75 -1.06 13.28 20.04
N LEU A 76 -0.26 14.23 19.55
CA LEU A 76 0.49 14.09 18.29
C LEU A 76 1.44 12.88 18.32
N SER A 77 2.12 12.64 19.45
CA SER A 77 3.00 11.48 19.62
C SER A 77 2.22 10.17 19.51
N ASP A 78 1.09 10.08 20.21
CA ASP A 78 0.23 8.90 20.19
C ASP A 78 -0.38 8.66 18.81
N GLU A 79 -0.81 9.72 18.15
CA GLU A 79 -1.39 9.67 16.82
C GLU A 79 -0.37 9.23 15.78
N ARG A 80 0.85 9.77 15.83
CA ARG A 80 1.97 9.32 14.99
C ARG A 80 2.26 7.83 15.21
N ARG A 81 2.26 7.35 16.45
CA ARG A 81 2.47 5.92 16.75
C ARG A 81 1.34 5.05 16.19
N ARG A 82 0.09 5.51 16.24
CA ARG A 82 -1.06 4.81 15.63
C ARG A 82 -0.85 4.67 14.13
N VAL A 83 -0.59 5.78 13.44
CA VAL A 83 -0.36 5.79 11.99
C VAL A 83 0.81 4.88 11.60
N LEU A 84 1.92 4.90 12.34
CA LEU A 84 3.06 4.03 12.06
C LEU A 84 2.74 2.53 12.22
N ARG A 85 1.91 2.15 13.19
CA ARG A 85 1.44 0.76 13.33
C ARG A 85 0.52 0.36 12.18
N ASP A 86 -0.36 1.25 11.76
CA ASP A 86 -1.26 1.00 10.62
C ASP A 86 -0.44 0.84 9.32
N MET A 87 0.58 1.67 9.12
CA MET A 87 1.53 1.55 8.00
C MET A 87 2.29 0.22 8.03
N ALA A 88 2.72 -0.25 9.21
CA ALA A 88 3.38 -1.55 9.33
C ALA A 88 2.43 -2.70 8.93
N THR A 89 1.16 -2.63 9.35
CA THR A 89 0.12 -3.59 8.98
C THR A 89 -0.14 -3.59 7.46
N ILE A 90 -0.13 -2.42 6.84
CA ILE A 90 -0.27 -2.29 5.38
C ILE A 90 0.96 -2.84 4.65
N ALA A 91 2.17 -2.62 5.18
CA ALA A 91 3.39 -3.16 4.61
C ALA A 91 3.37 -4.70 4.61
N GLU A 92 2.89 -5.32 5.69
CA GLU A 92 2.69 -6.77 5.76
C GLU A 92 1.68 -7.26 4.70
N ARG A 93 0.49 -6.63 4.64
CA ARG A 93 -0.54 -6.94 3.62
C ARG A 93 0.02 -6.81 2.20
N ARG A 94 0.83 -5.78 1.96
CA ARG A 94 1.47 -5.52 0.68
C ARG A 94 2.42 -6.65 0.29
N GLU A 95 3.24 -7.12 1.23
CA GLU A 95 4.19 -8.21 0.97
C GLU A 95 3.47 -9.51 0.61
N VAL A 96 2.43 -9.86 1.37
CA VAL A 96 1.58 -11.03 1.07
C VAL A 96 0.96 -10.89 -0.32
N GLN A 97 0.42 -9.71 -0.65
CA GLN A 97 -0.20 -9.46 -1.96
C GLN A 97 0.82 -9.48 -3.11
N PHE A 98 2.06 -9.04 -2.89
CA PHE A 98 3.14 -9.14 -3.86
C PHE A 98 3.42 -10.59 -4.22
N GLU A 99 3.51 -11.47 -3.22
CA GLU A 99 3.74 -12.90 -3.46
C GLU A 99 2.57 -13.55 -4.23
N LEU A 100 1.33 -13.20 -3.91
CA LEU A 100 0.15 -13.66 -4.67
C LEU A 100 0.21 -13.19 -6.13
N THR A 101 0.51 -11.91 -6.34
CA THR A 101 0.63 -11.31 -7.68
C THR A 101 1.75 -11.98 -8.48
N ARG A 102 2.91 -12.22 -7.85
CA ARG A 102 4.05 -12.90 -8.46
C ARG A 102 3.70 -14.32 -8.90
N ARG A 103 2.98 -15.07 -8.06
CA ARG A 103 2.50 -16.43 -8.40
C ARG A 103 1.50 -16.40 -9.54
N ALA A 104 0.55 -15.46 -9.54
CA ALA A 104 -0.41 -15.30 -10.63
C ALA A 104 0.29 -14.99 -11.96
N PHE A 105 1.27 -14.09 -11.94
CA PHE A 105 2.10 -13.78 -13.10
C PHE A 105 2.86 -15.00 -13.61
N GLY A 106 3.53 -15.74 -12.72
CA GLY A 106 4.24 -16.97 -13.08
C GLY A 106 3.34 -18.02 -13.73
N LYS A 107 2.08 -18.16 -13.28
CA LYS A 107 1.10 -19.05 -13.90
C LYS A 107 0.75 -18.63 -15.33
N VAL A 108 0.55 -17.33 -15.57
CA VAL A 108 0.29 -16.79 -16.92
C VAL A 108 1.47 -17.11 -17.85
N GLU A 109 2.70 -16.87 -17.40
CA GLU A 109 3.90 -17.12 -18.21
C GLU A 109 4.11 -18.62 -18.49
N ALA A 110 3.88 -19.48 -17.50
CA ALA A 110 3.94 -20.93 -17.70
C ALA A 110 2.91 -21.41 -18.73
N LEU A 111 1.68 -20.89 -18.68
CA LEU A 111 0.62 -21.25 -19.63
C LEU A 111 0.91 -20.74 -21.03
N LYS A 112 1.47 -19.53 -21.18
CA LYS A 112 1.96 -19.02 -22.48
C LYS A 112 3.03 -19.92 -23.07
N ALA A 113 4.01 -20.35 -22.27
CA ALA A 113 5.06 -21.25 -22.71
C ALA A 113 4.51 -22.63 -23.13
N LEU A 114 3.56 -23.18 -22.37
CA LEU A 114 2.89 -24.44 -22.70
C LEU A 114 2.05 -24.34 -23.98
N ALA A 115 1.33 -23.24 -24.17
CA ALA A 115 0.57 -22.98 -25.40
C ALA A 115 1.51 -22.96 -26.62
N LYS A 116 2.62 -22.21 -26.55
CA LYS A 116 3.65 -22.15 -27.60
C LYS A 116 4.25 -23.53 -27.91
N LYS A 117 4.58 -24.31 -26.89
CA LYS A 117 5.11 -25.67 -27.06
C LYS A 117 4.09 -26.63 -27.68
N SER A 118 2.81 -26.48 -27.34
CA SER A 118 1.73 -27.31 -27.90
C SER A 118 1.40 -26.97 -29.35
N ALA A 119 1.65 -25.73 -29.78
CA ALA A 119 1.50 -25.30 -31.17
C ALA A 119 2.70 -25.67 -32.05
N SER A 120 3.87 -25.91 -31.44
CA SER A 120 5.14 -26.24 -32.13
C SER A 120 5.34 -27.75 -32.35
N LYS A 121 4.57 -28.64 -31.71
CA LYS A 121 4.64 -30.09 -31.96
C LYS A 121 3.65 -30.45 -33.07
N PRO A 122 4.12 -30.98 -34.22
CA PRO A 122 3.23 -31.50 -35.27
C PRO A 122 2.42 -32.70 -34.77
#